data_AF-A0A957T920-F1
#
_entry.id   AF-A0A957T920-F1
#
_cell.length_a   1.000
_cell.length_b   1.000
_cell.length_c   1.000
_cell.angle_alpha   90.00
_cell.angle_beta   90.00
_cell.angle_gamma   90.00
#
_symmetry.space_group_name_H-M   'P 1'
#
loop_
_entity.id
_entity.type
_entity.pdbx_description
1 polymer ?
#
loop_
_entity_poly.entity_id
_entity_poly.type
_entity_poly.pdbx_seq_one_letter_code
_entity_poly.pdbx_strand_id
1 'polypeptide(L)'
;TNAGPEMAPWGGIDGVIGTNPWAVAVPTADDADAMPIVLDMALTMAGKGMMGWLMRDGKKMPTTWAITKDGRFTDDPAEAMDGTLLPMGEYKGAGLSVITDVLTGVLSGSGAFGTIPYSNPTRQEVAHQFIAYDIDWFMPRAEFYADLAQFVAMMRASRTRPDVDEILLPGELEWRRMQEKKAGGVPVDPVIYAELKEAAAEVGVAWTLEE
;
A
#
# COMPACT_ATOMS: atom_id res chain seq x y z
N THR A 1 6.07 -6.18 -5.01
CA THR A 1 6.74 -7.10 -4.06
C THR A 1 5.74 -8.14 -3.62
N ASN A 2 6.18 -9.30 -3.11
CA ASN A 2 5.29 -10.13 -2.31
C ASN A 2 5.44 -9.90 -0.81
N ALA A 3 4.56 -10.54 -0.03
CA ALA A 3 4.48 -10.43 1.42
C ALA A 3 4.09 -11.77 2.05
N GLY A 4 4.04 -11.83 3.39
CA GLY A 4 3.62 -13.02 4.13
C GLY A 4 2.14 -13.36 3.89
N PRO A 5 1.71 -14.60 4.15
CA PRO A 5 0.43 -15.16 3.72
C PRO A 5 -0.76 -14.65 4.56
N GLU A 6 -1.16 -13.39 4.35
CA GLU A 6 -2.27 -12.76 5.09
C GLU A 6 -3.63 -12.86 4.40
N MET A 7 -3.67 -13.33 3.15
CA MET A 7 -4.88 -13.43 2.34
C MET A 7 -5.09 -14.87 1.85
N ALA A 8 -6.34 -15.30 1.83
CA ALA A 8 -6.74 -16.56 1.23
C ALA A 8 -6.99 -16.39 -0.29
N PRO A 9 -6.84 -17.45 -1.10
CA PRO A 9 -7.37 -17.45 -2.46
C PRO A 9 -8.88 -17.23 -2.40
N TRP A 10 -9.46 -16.60 -3.42
CA TRP A 10 -10.90 -16.32 -3.39
C TRP A 10 -11.72 -17.62 -3.25
N GLY A 11 -12.52 -17.69 -2.18
CA GLY A 11 -13.29 -18.89 -1.80
C GLY A 11 -12.60 -19.82 -0.80
N GLY A 12 -11.32 -19.59 -0.49
CA GLY A 12 -10.59 -20.24 0.61
C GLY A 12 -10.65 -19.43 1.91
N ILE A 13 -10.10 -20.01 2.98
CA ILE A 13 -10.02 -19.37 4.30
C ILE A 13 -8.60 -19.31 4.86
N ASP A 14 -7.72 -20.21 4.39
CA ASP A 14 -6.33 -20.30 4.81
C ASP A 14 -5.45 -19.28 4.09
N GLY A 15 -4.62 -18.57 4.86
CA GLY A 15 -3.66 -17.62 4.33
C GLY A 15 -2.58 -18.33 3.54
N VAL A 16 -2.50 -18.06 2.24
CA VAL A 16 -1.45 -18.59 1.35
C VAL A 16 -0.96 -17.55 0.33
N ILE A 17 -1.56 -16.37 0.30
CA ILE A 17 -1.23 -15.29 -0.62
C ILE A 17 -0.92 -14.04 0.20
N GLY A 18 0.10 -13.28 -0.20
CA GLY A 18 0.39 -12.02 0.46
C GLY A 18 -0.55 -10.88 0.07
N THR A 19 -0.43 -9.76 0.80
CA THR A 19 -1.08 -8.49 0.43
C THR A 19 -0.52 -7.89 -0.86
N ASN A 20 0.66 -8.35 -1.29
CA ASN A 20 1.34 -8.19 -2.58
C ASN A 20 1.07 -6.84 -3.26
N PRO A 21 1.59 -5.72 -2.72
CA PRO A 21 1.26 -4.39 -3.21
C PRO A 21 1.84 -4.09 -4.59
N TRP A 22 1.14 -3.21 -5.31
CA TRP A 22 1.54 -2.64 -6.58
C TRP A 22 1.78 -1.15 -6.42
N ALA A 23 2.95 -0.70 -6.88
CA ALA A 23 3.30 0.70 -6.99
C ALA A 23 3.61 1.05 -8.45
N VAL A 24 2.96 2.07 -8.99
CA VAL A 24 3.18 2.60 -10.35
C VAL A 24 3.30 4.11 -10.26
N ALA A 25 4.42 4.64 -10.74
CA ALA A 25 4.67 6.07 -10.81
C ALA A 25 4.75 6.54 -12.27
N VAL A 26 4.11 7.67 -12.56
CA VAL A 26 4.11 8.30 -13.88
C VAL A 26 4.55 9.76 -13.75
N PRO A 27 5.65 10.18 -14.40
CA PRO A 27 6.06 11.58 -14.39
C PRO A 27 5.07 12.43 -15.18
N THR A 28 4.76 13.63 -14.69
CA THR A 28 3.80 14.55 -15.32
C THR A 28 4.45 15.68 -16.11
N ALA A 29 5.75 15.92 -15.88
CA ALA A 29 6.57 16.86 -16.61
C ALA A 29 8.05 16.45 -16.51
N ASP A 30 8.91 17.10 -17.30
CA ASP A 30 10.37 17.05 -17.15
C ASP A 30 10.83 18.10 -16.12
N ASP A 31 10.28 17.99 -14.90
CA ASP A 31 10.53 18.87 -13.76
C ASP A 31 10.51 18.02 -12.49
N ALA A 32 11.57 18.14 -11.67
CA ALA A 32 11.73 17.38 -10.44
C ALA A 32 10.71 17.78 -9.35
N ASP A 33 10.17 19.01 -9.43
CA ASP A 33 9.17 19.51 -8.48
C ASP A 33 7.72 19.24 -8.94
N ALA A 34 7.54 18.78 -10.18
CA ALA A 34 6.22 18.41 -10.68
C ALA A 34 5.65 17.20 -9.92
N MET A 35 4.36 17.26 -9.59
CA MET A 35 3.67 16.16 -8.91
C MET A 35 3.56 14.93 -9.83
N PRO A 36 4.19 13.79 -9.51
CA PRO A 36 3.96 12.56 -10.26
C PRO A 36 2.57 12.00 -9.93
N ILE A 37 2.00 11.21 -10.86
CA ILE A 37 0.88 10.32 -10.52
C ILE A 37 1.49 9.07 -9.90
N VAL A 38 1.09 8.73 -8.67
CA VAL A 38 1.60 7.56 -7.95
C VAL A 38 0.42 6.75 -7.43
N LEU A 39 0.22 5.57 -8.01
CA LEU A 39 -0.63 4.55 -7.41
C LEU A 39 0.26 3.69 -6.51
N ASP A 40 -0.05 3.59 -5.23
CA ASP A 40 0.58 2.66 -4.29
C ASP A 40 -0.52 2.03 -3.43
N MET A 41 -0.73 0.73 -3.60
CA MET A 41 -1.82 0.02 -2.95
C MET A 41 -1.46 -1.44 -2.67
N ALA A 42 -1.89 -1.94 -1.51
CA ALA A 42 -2.04 -3.37 -1.30
C ALA A 42 -3.18 -3.91 -2.18
N LEU A 43 -3.13 -5.20 -2.50
CA LEU A 43 -4.19 -5.88 -3.24
C LEU A 43 -5.28 -6.47 -2.32
N THR A 44 -5.23 -6.12 -1.04
CA THR A 44 -6.28 -6.37 -0.05
C THR A 44 -7.15 -5.13 0.15
N MET A 45 -8.38 -5.33 0.65
CA MET A 45 -9.29 -4.23 0.98
C MET A 45 -8.77 -3.33 2.12
N ALA A 46 -8.00 -3.90 3.03
CA ALA A 46 -7.34 -3.23 4.15
C ALA A 46 -6.11 -4.02 4.62
N GLY A 47 -5.37 -3.49 5.59
CA GLY A 47 -4.25 -4.18 6.23
C GLY A 47 -4.50 -4.47 7.70
N LYS A 48 -3.80 -5.48 8.26
CA LYS A 48 -3.91 -5.84 9.70
C LYS A 48 -3.57 -4.68 10.64
N GLY A 49 -2.65 -3.79 10.24
CA GLY A 49 -2.34 -2.57 11.01
C GLY A 49 -3.56 -1.65 11.21
N MET A 50 -4.43 -1.52 10.20
CA MET A 50 -5.65 -0.72 10.30
C MET A 50 -6.66 -1.34 11.27
N MET A 51 -6.77 -2.67 11.29
CA MET A 51 -7.58 -3.39 12.27
C MET A 51 -7.04 -3.18 13.69
N GLY A 52 -5.71 -3.17 13.86
CA GLY A 52 -5.06 -2.85 15.14
C GLY A 52 -5.42 -1.46 15.67
N TRP A 53 -5.48 -0.44 14.81
CA TRP A 53 -5.94 0.90 15.20
C TRP A 53 -7.40 0.91 15.65
N LEU A 54 -8.30 0.26 14.90
CA LEU A 54 -9.72 0.19 15.25
C LEU A 54 -9.96 -0.59 16.54
N MET A 55 -9.19 -1.66 16.78
CA MET A 55 -9.22 -2.42 18.02
C MET A 55 -8.82 -1.56 19.22
N ARG A 56 -7.72 -0.81 19.11
CA ARG A 56 -7.28 0.14 20.16
C ARG A 56 -8.34 1.20 20.46
N ASP A 57 -9.01 1.68 19.41
CA ASP A 57 -10.05 2.70 19.49
C ASP A 57 -11.44 2.14 19.90
N GLY A 58 -11.59 0.81 20.06
CA GLY A 58 -12.87 0.17 20.36
C GLY A 58 -13.92 0.34 19.26
N LYS A 59 -13.48 0.49 18.00
CA LYS A 59 -14.33 0.73 16.83
C LYS A 59 -14.47 -0.54 15.99
N LYS A 60 -15.64 -0.67 15.35
CA LYS A 60 -15.91 -1.70 14.35
C LYS A 60 -15.21 -1.40 13.03
N MET A 61 -14.93 -2.44 12.25
CA MET A 61 -14.42 -2.34 10.88
C MET A 61 -15.48 -2.70 9.84
N PRO A 62 -15.33 -2.30 8.57
CA PRO A 62 -16.16 -2.83 7.48
C PRO A 62 -16.01 -4.34 7.35
N THR A 63 -17.12 -5.06 7.15
CA THR A 63 -17.12 -6.52 6.97
C THR A 63 -16.39 -6.99 5.72
N THR A 64 -16.05 -6.08 4.81
CA THR A 64 -15.30 -6.36 3.58
C THR A 64 -13.79 -6.40 3.77
N TRP A 65 -13.28 -6.21 4.99
CA TRP A 65 -11.83 -6.14 5.24
C TRP A 65 -11.20 -7.51 5.45
N ALA A 66 -11.88 -8.40 6.18
CA ALA A 66 -11.34 -9.70 6.55
C ALA A 66 -12.46 -10.70 6.90
N ILE A 67 -12.08 -11.97 6.98
CA ILE A 67 -12.88 -13.06 7.53
C ILE A 67 -12.23 -13.58 8.82
N THR A 68 -13.01 -14.23 9.67
CA THR A 68 -12.50 -14.93 10.85
C THR A 68 -11.76 -16.20 10.44
N LYS A 69 -11.07 -16.84 11.41
CA LYS A 69 -10.45 -18.16 11.23
C LYS A 69 -11.39 -19.26 10.72
N ASP A 70 -12.71 -19.11 10.95
CA ASP A 70 -13.73 -20.07 10.51
C ASP A 70 -14.34 -19.68 9.15
N GLY A 71 -13.82 -18.64 8.49
CA GLY A 71 -14.29 -18.18 7.18
C GLY A 71 -15.52 -17.27 7.19
N ARG A 72 -15.92 -16.74 8.35
CA ARG A 72 -17.09 -15.84 8.44
C ARG A 72 -16.66 -14.39 8.27
N PHE A 73 -17.43 -13.59 7.53
CA PHE A 73 -17.29 -12.14 7.55
C PHE A 73 -17.57 -11.60 8.97
N THR A 74 -16.80 -10.60 9.41
CA THR A 74 -16.94 -9.99 10.74
C THR A 74 -16.67 -8.49 10.67
N ASP A 75 -17.31 -7.71 11.55
CA ASP A 75 -17.01 -6.30 11.79
C ASP A 75 -16.18 -6.06 13.06
N ASP A 76 -15.83 -7.15 13.76
CA ASP A 76 -14.96 -7.13 14.94
C ASP A 76 -13.49 -7.31 14.51
N PRO A 77 -12.63 -6.28 14.68
CA PRO A 77 -11.22 -6.41 14.34
C PRO A 77 -10.49 -7.48 15.15
N ALA A 78 -10.92 -7.80 16.38
CA ALA A 78 -10.28 -8.83 17.21
C ALA A 78 -10.56 -10.23 16.68
N GLU A 79 -11.79 -10.52 16.28
CA GLU A 79 -12.13 -11.81 15.64
C GLU A 79 -11.41 -12.01 14.29
N ALA A 80 -11.14 -10.91 13.59
CA ALA A 80 -10.52 -10.93 12.27
C ALA A 80 -8.98 -11.08 12.28
N MET A 81 -8.31 -10.72 13.38
CA MET A 81 -6.84 -10.83 13.47
C MET A 81 -6.34 -12.26 13.26
N ASP A 82 -7.12 -13.24 13.71
CA ASP A 82 -6.85 -14.67 13.58
C ASP A 82 -7.26 -15.26 12.21
N GLY A 83 -7.91 -14.48 11.35
CA GLY A 83 -8.29 -14.88 10.02
C GLY A 83 -7.48 -14.21 8.92
N THR A 84 -8.07 -14.19 7.71
CA THR A 84 -7.43 -13.67 6.50
C THR A 84 -8.08 -12.39 6.00
N LEU A 85 -7.26 -11.52 5.43
CA LEU A 85 -7.70 -10.32 4.74
C LEU A 85 -8.45 -10.68 3.46
N LEU A 86 -9.44 -9.87 3.11
CA LEU A 86 -10.18 -10.00 1.87
C LEU A 86 -9.51 -9.21 0.73
N PRO A 87 -9.46 -9.76 -0.49
CA PRO A 87 -8.89 -9.10 -1.65
C PRO A 87 -9.71 -7.88 -2.08
N MET A 88 -9.03 -6.85 -2.60
CA MET A 88 -9.71 -5.74 -3.25
C MET A 88 -10.43 -6.21 -4.52
N GLY A 89 -11.68 -5.82 -4.71
CA GLY A 89 -12.44 -6.28 -5.90
C GLY A 89 -12.56 -7.80 -5.99
N GLU A 90 -12.64 -8.49 -4.84
CA GLU A 90 -12.92 -9.92 -4.72
C GLU A 90 -11.91 -10.79 -5.50
N TYR A 91 -12.38 -11.71 -6.34
CA TYR A 91 -11.54 -12.60 -7.14
C TYR A 91 -10.53 -11.86 -8.03
N LYS A 92 -10.76 -10.59 -8.37
CA LYS A 92 -9.81 -9.80 -9.18
C LYS A 92 -8.56 -9.43 -8.38
N GLY A 93 -8.69 -8.93 -7.15
CA GLY A 93 -7.55 -8.63 -6.29
C GLY A 93 -6.78 -9.88 -5.90
N ALA A 94 -7.50 -10.99 -5.64
CA ALA A 94 -6.86 -12.28 -5.41
C ALA A 94 -6.04 -12.71 -6.64
N GLY A 95 -6.62 -12.61 -7.84
CA GLY A 95 -5.92 -12.92 -9.08
C GLY A 95 -4.68 -12.06 -9.32
N LEU A 96 -4.77 -10.74 -9.10
CA LEU A 96 -3.62 -9.84 -9.20
C LEU A 96 -2.53 -10.21 -8.19
N SER A 97 -2.92 -10.60 -6.97
CA SER A 97 -1.97 -10.98 -5.94
C SER A 97 -1.25 -12.29 -6.26
N VAL A 98 -1.96 -13.29 -6.79
CA VAL A 98 -1.36 -14.53 -7.30
C VAL A 98 -0.33 -14.24 -8.39
N ILE A 99 -0.69 -13.41 -9.37
CA ILE A 99 0.24 -13.03 -10.44
C ILE A 99 1.46 -12.29 -9.87
N THR A 100 1.29 -11.50 -8.82
CA THR A 100 2.41 -10.83 -8.17
C THR A 100 3.40 -11.81 -7.58
N ASP A 101 2.95 -12.83 -6.85
CA ASP A 101 3.82 -13.89 -6.32
C ASP A 101 4.55 -14.64 -7.44
N VAL A 102 3.89 -14.86 -8.59
CA VAL A 102 4.54 -15.46 -9.76
C VAL A 102 5.64 -14.54 -10.30
N LEU A 103 5.34 -13.26 -10.49
CA LEU A 103 6.27 -12.30 -11.07
C LEU A 103 7.43 -11.91 -10.16
N THR A 104 7.25 -12.01 -8.84
CA THR A 104 8.32 -11.76 -7.86
C THR A 104 8.99 -13.05 -7.43
N GLY A 105 8.29 -13.90 -6.67
CA GLY A 105 8.85 -15.07 -5.99
C GLY A 105 9.23 -16.20 -6.92
N VAL A 106 8.30 -16.63 -7.78
CA VAL A 106 8.52 -17.75 -8.70
C VAL A 106 9.55 -17.36 -9.77
N LEU A 107 9.34 -16.21 -10.44
CA LEU A 107 10.17 -15.76 -11.55
C LEU A 107 11.60 -15.41 -11.12
N SER A 108 11.80 -14.90 -9.90
CA SER A 108 13.16 -14.62 -9.39
C SER A 108 13.98 -15.89 -9.16
N GLY A 109 13.37 -17.08 -9.15
CA GLY A 109 14.03 -18.35 -8.84
C GLY A 109 14.40 -18.51 -7.35
N SER A 110 13.96 -17.58 -6.49
CA SER A 110 14.29 -17.57 -5.06
C SER A 110 13.47 -18.57 -4.24
N GLY A 111 12.31 -18.99 -4.74
CA GLY A 111 11.36 -19.82 -3.99
C GLY A 111 10.55 -19.05 -2.95
N ALA A 112 10.77 -17.74 -2.82
CA ALA A 112 10.07 -16.86 -1.90
C ALA A 112 8.67 -16.54 -2.43
N PHE A 113 7.69 -17.43 -2.27
CA PHE A 113 6.30 -17.22 -2.68
C PHE A 113 5.33 -17.93 -1.73
N GLY A 114 4.06 -17.51 -1.78
CA GLY A 114 2.99 -18.14 -1.01
C GLY A 114 3.20 -18.03 0.50
N THR A 115 3.42 -19.16 1.18
CA THR A 115 3.62 -19.20 2.64
C THR A 115 5.07 -19.00 3.09
N ILE A 116 6.02 -18.89 2.16
CA ILE A 116 7.45 -18.76 2.47
C ILE A 116 7.85 -17.38 2.99
N PRO A 117 7.39 -16.25 2.42
CA PRO A 117 7.77 -14.93 2.92
C PRO A 117 7.44 -14.75 4.41
N TYR A 118 8.41 -14.26 5.16
CA TYR A 118 8.41 -14.07 6.62
C TYR A 118 8.23 -15.34 7.46
N SER A 119 8.29 -16.54 6.86
CA SER A 119 8.22 -17.81 7.61
C SER A 119 9.43 -18.04 8.52
N ASN A 120 10.56 -17.39 8.24
CA ASN A 120 11.77 -17.44 9.05
C ASN A 120 12.13 -16.03 9.58
N PRO A 121 12.15 -15.81 10.90
CA PRO A 121 12.42 -14.50 11.48
C PRO A 121 13.86 -13.99 11.23
N THR A 122 14.79 -14.90 10.93
CA THR A 122 16.19 -14.55 10.61
C THR A 122 16.43 -14.33 9.12
N ARG A 123 15.50 -14.80 8.26
CA ARG A 123 15.57 -14.72 6.81
C ARG A 123 14.18 -14.52 6.25
N GLN A 124 13.84 -13.28 5.94
CA GLN A 124 12.46 -12.94 5.56
C GLN A 124 12.03 -13.54 4.22
N GLU A 125 12.96 -13.91 3.32
CA GLU A 125 12.65 -14.57 2.03
C GLU A 125 11.52 -13.87 1.27
N VAL A 126 11.77 -12.60 0.92
CA VAL A 126 10.85 -11.73 0.16
C VAL A 126 11.45 -11.48 -1.22
N ALA A 127 10.61 -11.38 -2.23
CA ALA A 127 11.00 -11.09 -3.60
C ALA A 127 10.36 -9.79 -4.13
N HIS A 128 11.13 -9.08 -4.95
CA HIS A 128 10.73 -7.81 -5.56
C HIS A 128 10.88 -7.89 -7.08
N GLN A 129 10.05 -7.14 -7.79
CA GLN A 129 10.18 -6.91 -9.22
C GLN A 129 10.04 -5.41 -9.46
N PHE A 130 10.90 -4.88 -10.32
CA PHE A 130 10.90 -3.49 -10.76
C PHE A 130 10.82 -3.45 -12.27
N ILE A 131 9.96 -2.60 -12.81
CA ILE A 131 9.76 -2.42 -14.25
C ILE A 131 9.84 -0.92 -14.53
N ALA A 132 10.64 -0.54 -15.53
CA ALA A 132 10.74 0.82 -16.02
C ALA A 132 10.54 0.81 -17.54
N TYR A 133 9.70 1.72 -18.01
CA TYR A 133 9.48 1.97 -19.42
C TYR A 133 10.17 3.29 -19.79
N ASP A 134 11.01 3.24 -20.82
CA ASP A 134 11.57 4.45 -21.41
C ASP A 134 10.52 5.09 -22.33
N ILE A 135 10.03 6.28 -21.98
CA ILE A 135 9.00 6.99 -22.75
C ILE A 135 9.51 7.27 -24.18
N ASP A 136 10.81 7.56 -24.34
CA ASP A 136 11.41 7.92 -25.62
C ASP A 136 11.41 6.77 -26.64
N TRP A 137 11.20 5.52 -26.19
CA TRP A 137 11.01 4.38 -27.08
C TRP A 137 9.65 4.35 -27.77
N PHE A 138 8.66 5.06 -27.21
CA PHE A 138 7.28 5.04 -27.68
C PHE A 138 6.89 6.34 -28.39
N MET A 139 7.28 7.50 -27.84
CA MET A 139 6.93 8.81 -28.39
C MET A 139 7.82 9.93 -27.81
N PRO A 140 7.84 11.13 -28.44
CA PRO A 140 8.50 12.29 -27.84
C PRO A 140 7.89 12.65 -26.47
N ARG A 141 8.72 12.88 -25.45
CA ARG A 141 8.25 13.21 -24.08
C ARG A 141 7.29 14.40 -24.03
N ALA A 142 7.53 15.43 -24.84
CA ALA A 142 6.67 16.61 -24.88
C ALA A 142 5.23 16.26 -25.29
N GLU A 143 5.06 15.32 -26.23
CA GLU A 143 3.74 14.82 -26.63
C GLU A 143 3.13 13.96 -25.53
N PHE A 144 3.92 13.09 -24.89
CA PHE A 144 3.48 12.29 -23.75
C PHE A 144 2.92 13.17 -22.61
N TYR A 145 3.64 14.21 -22.22
CA TYR A 145 3.19 15.13 -21.16
C TYR A 145 1.95 15.93 -21.58
N ALA A 146 1.84 16.32 -22.86
CA ALA A 146 0.67 17.02 -23.38
C ALA A 146 -0.58 16.13 -23.34
N ASP A 147 -0.47 14.87 -23.79
CA ASP A 147 -1.56 13.90 -23.76
C ASP A 147 -1.96 13.55 -22.32
N LEU A 148 -0.98 13.37 -21.43
CA LEU A 148 -1.24 13.13 -20.02
C LEU A 148 -1.96 14.32 -19.37
N ALA A 149 -1.52 15.56 -19.65
CA ALA A 149 -2.18 16.76 -19.15
C ALA A 149 -3.62 16.88 -19.67
N GLN A 150 -3.85 16.54 -20.94
CA GLN A 150 -5.19 16.50 -21.52
C GLN A 150 -6.07 15.46 -20.82
N PHE A 151 -5.55 14.24 -20.60
CA PHE A 151 -6.28 13.18 -19.90
C PHE A 151 -6.62 13.57 -18.46
N VAL A 152 -5.68 14.16 -17.73
CA VAL A 152 -5.90 14.69 -16.38
C VAL A 152 -6.99 15.78 -16.40
N ALA A 153 -6.96 16.70 -17.36
CA ALA A 153 -7.98 17.73 -17.49
C ALA A 153 -9.38 17.14 -17.74
N MET A 154 -9.48 16.11 -18.60
CA MET A 154 -10.74 15.38 -18.83
C MET A 154 -11.25 14.71 -17.56
N MET A 155 -10.37 14.04 -16.80
CA MET A 155 -10.73 13.43 -15.52
C MET A 155 -11.28 14.45 -14.52
N ARG A 156 -10.59 15.59 -14.36
CA ARG A 156 -11.00 16.64 -13.43
C ARG A 156 -12.26 17.39 -13.85
N ALA A 157 -12.56 17.43 -15.15
CA ALA A 157 -13.80 18.01 -15.66
C ALA A 157 -15.03 17.11 -15.46
N SER A 158 -14.83 15.84 -15.06
CA SER A 158 -15.94 14.95 -14.74
C SER A 158 -16.73 15.49 -13.55
N ARG A 159 -18.06 15.40 -13.63
CA ARG A 159 -18.94 15.81 -12.53
C ARG A 159 -18.70 14.92 -11.33
N THR A 160 -18.59 15.53 -10.16
CA THR A 160 -18.48 14.79 -8.90
C THR A 160 -19.80 14.10 -8.57
N ARG A 161 -19.69 13.04 -7.75
CA ARG A 161 -20.86 12.43 -7.10
C ARG A 161 -21.35 13.35 -5.98
N PRO A 162 -22.60 13.17 -5.47
CA PRO A 162 -23.02 13.84 -4.26
C PRO A 162 -21.98 13.65 -3.14
N ASP A 163 -21.77 14.70 -2.35
CA ASP A 163 -20.85 14.73 -1.20
C ASP A 163 -19.36 14.50 -1.55
N VAL A 164 -18.99 14.71 -2.81
CA VAL A 164 -17.59 14.70 -3.27
C VAL A 164 -17.21 16.08 -3.79
N ASP A 165 -16.24 16.73 -3.13
CA ASP A 165 -15.80 18.09 -3.45
C ASP A 165 -14.89 18.15 -4.69
N GLU A 166 -13.98 17.18 -4.82
CA GLU A 166 -13.00 17.15 -5.90
C GLU A 166 -12.64 15.73 -6.34
N ILE A 167 -12.15 15.61 -7.57
CA ILE A 167 -11.56 14.38 -8.12
C ILE A 167 -10.05 14.48 -8.00
N LEU A 168 -9.45 13.54 -7.28
CA LEU A 168 -8.01 13.47 -7.06
C LEU A 168 -7.35 12.46 -7.99
N LEU A 169 -6.12 12.75 -8.40
CA LEU A 169 -5.24 11.77 -9.03
C LEU A 169 -4.65 10.82 -7.97
N PRO A 170 -4.30 9.58 -8.34
CA PRO A 170 -3.51 8.72 -7.47
C PRO A 170 -2.25 9.43 -6.98
N GLY A 171 -2.06 9.46 -5.65
CA GLY A 171 -0.91 10.09 -5.00
C GLY A 171 -1.03 11.60 -4.77
N GLU A 172 -2.08 12.26 -5.27
CA GLU A 172 -2.25 13.71 -5.10
C GLU A 172 -2.44 14.11 -3.63
N LEU A 173 -3.21 13.32 -2.88
CA LEU A 173 -3.42 13.55 -1.45
C LEU A 173 -2.12 13.38 -0.65
N GLU A 174 -1.35 12.35 -0.97
CA GLU A 174 -0.05 12.07 -0.38
C GLU A 174 0.97 13.15 -0.74
N TRP A 175 0.96 13.64 -1.98
CA TRP A 175 1.82 14.75 -2.41
C TRP A 175 1.50 16.04 -1.66
N ARG A 176 0.21 16.41 -1.53
CA ARG A 176 -0.20 17.59 -0.74
C ARG A 176 0.27 17.48 0.72
N ARG A 177 0.03 16.35 1.36
CA ARG A 177 0.49 16.06 2.74
C ARG A 177 2.00 16.10 2.88
N MET A 178 2.74 15.61 1.88
CA MET A 178 4.20 15.66 1.86
C MET A 178 4.68 17.12 1.81
N GLN A 179 4.09 17.96 0.95
CA GLN A 179 4.46 19.38 0.86
C GLN A 179 4.19 20.11 2.19
N GLU A 180 3.03 19.88 2.79
CA GLU A 180 2.67 20.43 4.12
C GLU A 180 3.71 20.02 5.17
N LYS A 181 4.06 18.72 5.25
CA LYS A 181 5.01 18.19 6.23
C LYS A 181 6.46 18.61 5.96
N LYS A 182 6.85 18.82 4.71
CA LYS A 182 8.16 19.39 4.37
C LYS A 182 8.29 20.82 4.90
N ALA A 183 7.21 21.60 4.86
CA ALA A 183 7.19 22.98 5.33
C ALA A 183 6.99 23.10 6.85
N GLY A 184 6.14 22.25 7.44
CA GLY A 184 5.68 22.37 8.83
C GLY A 184 6.17 21.30 9.79
N GLY A 185 6.97 20.33 9.32
CA GLY A 185 7.40 19.17 10.11
C GLY A 185 6.39 18.01 10.09
N VAL A 186 6.81 16.85 10.63
CA VAL A 186 5.99 15.64 10.71
C VAL A 186 5.50 15.45 12.14
N PRO A 187 4.18 15.44 12.40
CA PRO A 187 3.69 15.13 13.74
C PRO A 187 3.98 13.66 14.08
N VAL A 188 4.48 13.43 15.30
CA VAL A 188 4.80 12.10 15.83
C VAL A 188 3.94 11.85 17.05
N ASP A 189 3.36 10.65 17.16
CA ASP A 189 2.60 10.24 18.33
C ASP A 189 3.50 10.26 19.59
N PRO A 190 3.04 10.80 20.74
CA PRO A 190 3.87 10.90 21.94
C PRO A 190 4.46 9.57 22.41
N VAL A 191 3.74 8.44 22.21
CA VAL A 191 4.24 7.11 22.55
C VAL A 191 5.43 6.75 21.67
N ILE A 192 5.29 6.95 20.35
CA ILE A 192 6.37 6.69 19.38
C ILE A 192 7.55 7.62 19.62
N TYR A 193 7.32 8.89 19.97
CA TYR A 193 8.38 9.84 20.32
C TYR A 193 9.21 9.34 21.51
N ALA A 194 8.54 8.86 22.56
CA ALA A 194 9.22 8.29 23.73
C ALA A 194 10.01 7.02 23.39
N GLU A 195 9.42 6.11 22.61
CA GLU A 195 10.10 4.89 22.14
C GLU A 195 11.35 5.21 21.28
N LEU A 196 11.26 6.19 20.38
CA LEU A 196 12.40 6.62 19.57
C LEU A 196 13.52 7.23 20.43
N LYS A 197 13.15 7.96 21.50
CA LYS A 197 14.11 8.56 22.44
C LYS A 197 14.83 7.50 23.26
N GLU A 198 14.12 6.47 23.69
CA GLU A 198 14.71 5.30 24.36
C GLU A 198 15.66 4.56 23.42
N ALA A 199 15.21 4.25 22.19
CA ALA A 199 16.05 3.59 21.19
C ALA A 199 17.33 4.38 20.89
N ALA A 200 17.25 5.71 20.77
CA ALA A 200 18.43 6.56 20.59
C ALA A 200 19.43 6.44 21.75
N ALA A 201 18.94 6.37 23.00
CA ALA A 201 19.79 6.18 24.17
C ALA A 201 20.47 4.80 24.17
N GLU A 202 19.76 3.74 23.79
CA GLU A 202 20.29 2.37 23.72
C GLU A 202 21.46 2.25 22.74
N VAL A 203 21.37 2.92 21.58
CA VAL A 203 22.41 2.89 20.55
C VAL A 203 23.43 4.04 20.67
N GLY A 204 23.32 4.88 21.69
CA GLY A 204 24.24 5.99 21.94
C GLY A 204 24.16 7.15 20.94
N VAL A 205 23.01 7.36 20.30
CA VAL A 205 22.76 8.48 19.39
C VAL A 205 22.19 9.67 20.16
N ALA A 206 22.77 10.85 19.95
CA ALA A 206 22.30 12.07 20.61
C ALA A 206 20.87 12.43 20.16
N TRP A 207 19.98 12.67 21.13
CA TRP A 207 18.62 13.13 20.86
C TRP A 207 18.60 14.62 20.49
N THR A 208 18.09 14.94 19.30
CA THR A 208 18.11 16.30 18.74
C THR A 208 16.73 16.84 18.33
N LEU A 209 15.67 16.03 18.49
CA LEU A 209 14.32 16.46 18.18
C LEU A 209 13.74 17.29 19.32
N GLU A 210 13.12 18.41 18.96
CA GLU A 210 12.37 19.28 19.88
C GLU A 210 11.04 18.60 20.28
N GLU A 211 10.43 19.04 21.38
CA GLU A 211 9.10 18.57 21.83
C GLU A 211 7.96 19.26 21.06
#